data_AF-A0A2M8HPJ6-F1
#
_entry.id   AF-A0A2M8HPJ6-F1
#
_cell.length_a   1.000
_cell.length_b   1.000
_cell.length_c   1.000
_cell.angle_alpha   90.00
_cell.angle_beta   90.00
_cell.angle_gamma   90.00
#
_symmetry.space_group_name_H-M   'P 1'
#
loop_
_entity.id
_entity.type
_entity.pdbx_description
1 polymer ?
#
loop_
_entity_poly.entity_id
_entity_poly.type
_entity_poly.pdbx_seq_one_letter_code
_entity_poly.pdbx_strand_id
1 'polypeptide(L)'
;MDADRKYLKGLLEALVFLSSEPIKLSSLAKTVDIEKTLARELLDEMILDYQEREGGFLLREIAGQYQFITSDVYHERLGVIFKEKKKETLSRSNLDTLAIIAYKQPLTLAEIDEIRGVSSRAMVANLISKKLVKPIGQKEVPGRPTLYGTTNDFLIHFGLSKLTDLPSPVDVKELQFDELNIVLEDEVEFTRPADLELPEELEEDYIEEAALNIEKEND
;
A
#
# COMPACT_ATOMS: atom_id res chain seq x y z
N MET A 1 26.41 -19.90 8.11
CA MET A 1 25.44 -19.91 7.00
C MET A 1 24.04 -19.57 7.51
N ASP A 2 23.35 -20.43 8.28
CA ASP A 2 22.00 -20.09 8.77
C ASP A 2 21.97 -18.96 9.80
N ALA A 3 22.96 -18.92 10.70
CA ALA A 3 23.09 -17.83 11.68
C ALA A 3 23.33 -16.47 11.01
N ASP A 4 24.14 -16.44 9.95
CA ASP A 4 24.43 -15.23 9.18
C ASP A 4 23.18 -14.77 8.41
N ARG A 5 22.44 -15.71 7.83
CA ARG A 5 21.17 -15.43 7.13
C ARG A 5 20.13 -14.83 8.07
N LYS A 6 19.96 -15.41 9.27
CA LYS A 6 19.06 -14.91 10.30
C LYS A 6 19.45 -13.51 10.77
N TYR A 7 20.75 -13.25 10.95
CA TYR A 7 21.25 -11.93 11.31
C TYR A 7 20.95 -10.89 10.21
N LEU A 8 21.20 -11.21 8.94
CA LEU A 8 20.90 -10.33 7.81
C LEU A 8 19.40 -10.03 7.67
N LYS A 9 18.54 -11.04 7.82
CA LYS A 9 17.07 -10.85 7.88
C LYS A 9 16.70 -9.89 9.01
N GLY A 10 17.25 -10.07 10.21
CA GLY A 10 17.00 -9.18 11.35
C GLY A 10 17.45 -7.73 11.11
N LEU A 11 18.57 -7.51 10.42
CA LEU A 11 19.00 -6.17 10.03
C LEU A 11 18.06 -5.53 9.01
N LEU A 12 17.65 -6.28 7.98
CA LEU A 12 16.70 -5.81 6.98
C LEU A 12 15.35 -5.47 7.63
N GLU A 13 14.87 -6.32 8.55
CA GLU A 13 13.66 -6.13 9.34
C GLU A 13 13.71 -4.81 10.12
N ALA A 14 14.78 -4.60 10.89
CA ALA A 14 14.97 -3.39 11.66
C ALA A 14 15.02 -2.13 10.78
N LEU A 15 15.65 -2.21 9.60
CA LEU A 15 15.72 -1.10 8.66
C LEU A 15 14.36 -0.75 8.06
N VAL A 16 13.56 -1.75 7.68
CA VAL A 16 12.21 -1.50 7.17
C VAL A 16 11.32 -0.95 8.28
N PHE A 17 11.43 -1.48 9.50
CA PHE A 17 10.65 -1.00 10.66
C PHE A 17 10.95 0.45 11.03
N LEU A 18 12.22 0.87 10.96
CA LEU A 18 12.62 2.24 11.26
C LEU A 18 12.16 3.24 10.18
N SER A 19 11.85 2.76 8.97
CA SER A 19 11.50 3.61 7.84
C SER A 19 10.06 4.12 7.94
N SER A 20 9.88 5.44 7.94
CA SER A 20 8.56 6.07 7.87
C SER A 20 7.91 5.97 6.48
N GLU A 21 8.73 5.77 5.44
CA GLU A 21 8.31 5.61 4.05
C GLU A 21 8.78 4.26 3.47
N PRO A 22 8.19 3.76 2.37
CA PRO A 22 8.71 2.58 1.67
C PRO A 22 10.20 2.74 1.31
N ILE A 23 11.00 1.71 1.55
CA ILE A 23 12.45 1.74 1.31
C ILE A 23 12.85 0.91 0.08
N LYS A 24 13.66 1.50 -0.81
CA LYS A 24 14.14 0.82 -2.03
C LYS A 24 15.06 -0.35 -1.71
N LEU A 25 14.94 -1.44 -2.49
CA LEU A 25 15.86 -2.59 -2.45
C LEU A 25 17.34 -2.16 -2.48
N SER A 26 17.68 -1.21 -3.34
CA SER A 26 19.04 -0.72 -3.49
C SER A 26 19.57 -0.02 -2.24
N SER A 27 18.70 0.64 -1.48
CA SER A 27 19.07 1.31 -0.23
C SER A 27 19.29 0.28 0.87
N LEU A 28 18.37 -0.68 1.02
CA LEU A 28 18.52 -1.79 1.96
C LEU A 28 19.81 -2.58 1.73
N ALA A 29 20.05 -3.02 0.50
CA ALA A 29 21.24 -3.78 0.12
C ALA A 29 22.54 -3.00 0.42
N LYS A 30 22.55 -1.69 0.12
CA LYS A 30 23.70 -0.82 0.37
C LYS A 30 23.96 -0.62 1.87
N THR A 31 22.91 -0.45 2.68
CA THR A 31 23.05 -0.20 4.12
C THR A 31 23.54 -1.45 4.87
N VAL A 32 23.10 -2.63 4.45
CA VAL A 32 23.51 -3.91 5.03
C VAL A 32 24.83 -4.42 4.42
N ASP A 33 25.34 -3.76 3.37
CA ASP A 33 26.55 -4.12 2.63
C ASP A 33 26.50 -5.54 2.02
N ILE A 34 25.42 -5.82 1.29
CA ILE A 34 25.20 -7.09 0.59
C ILE A 34 24.77 -6.88 -0.87
N GLU A 35 24.92 -7.93 -1.67
CA GLU A 35 24.45 -7.94 -3.06
C GLU A 35 22.93 -7.76 -3.14
N LYS A 36 22.46 -7.02 -4.15
CA LYS A 36 21.02 -6.77 -4.35
C LYS A 36 20.22 -8.05 -4.57
N THR A 37 20.82 -9.05 -5.21
CA THR A 37 20.20 -10.35 -5.45
C THR A 37 19.96 -11.08 -4.13
N LEU A 38 20.95 -11.08 -3.24
CA LEU A 38 20.82 -11.67 -1.90
C LEU A 38 19.81 -10.90 -1.06
N ALA A 39 19.85 -9.56 -1.06
CA ALA A 39 18.86 -8.75 -0.33
C ALA A 39 17.42 -9.06 -0.78
N ARG A 40 17.19 -9.22 -2.10
CA ARG A 40 15.89 -9.60 -2.64
C ARG A 40 15.48 -10.99 -2.17
N GLU A 41 16.36 -11.97 -2.28
CA GLU A 41 16.09 -13.35 -1.83
C GLU A 41 15.68 -13.39 -0.34
N LEU A 42 16.39 -12.64 0.52
CA LEU A 42 16.06 -12.55 1.94
C LEU A 42 14.72 -11.87 2.20
N LEU A 43 14.42 -10.79 1.48
CA LEU A 43 13.15 -10.07 1.62
C LEU A 43 11.97 -10.88 1.11
N ASP A 44 12.12 -11.61 0.01
CA ASP A 44 11.08 -12.49 -0.53
C ASP A 44 10.75 -13.61 0.47
N GLU A 45 11.76 -14.19 1.12
CA GLU A 45 11.54 -15.13 2.22
C GLU A 45 10.84 -14.46 3.42
N MET A 46 11.29 -13.28 3.83
CA MET A 46 10.67 -12.56 4.94
C MET A 46 9.21 -12.24 4.67
N ILE A 47 8.85 -11.87 3.43
CA ILE A 47 7.46 -11.63 3.04
C ILE A 47 6.61 -12.87 3.31
N LEU A 48 7.09 -14.06 2.95
CA LEU A 48 6.41 -15.33 3.24
C LEU A 48 6.35 -15.60 4.76
N ASP A 49 7.48 -15.43 5.47
CA ASP A 49 7.55 -15.63 6.92
C ASP A 49 6.52 -14.76 7.66
N TYR A 50 6.33 -13.50 7.22
CA TYR A 50 5.34 -12.59 7.79
C TYR A 50 3.90 -12.91 7.40
N GLN A 51 3.68 -13.47 6.21
CA GLN A 51 2.35 -13.94 5.78
C GLN A 51 1.91 -15.15 6.58
N GLU A 52 2.80 -16.13 6.81
CA GLU A 52 2.50 -17.37 7.53
C GLU A 52 2.33 -17.17 9.04
N ARG A 53 2.88 -16.08 9.60
CA ARG A 53 2.78 -15.77 11.03
C ARG A 53 1.35 -15.42 11.49
N GLU A 54 0.46 -15.03 10.58
CA GLU A 54 -0.90 -14.55 10.91
C GLU A 54 -0.91 -13.38 11.94
N GLY A 55 0.12 -12.52 11.88
CA GLY A 55 0.28 -11.38 12.80
C GLY A 55 -0.48 -10.12 12.41
N GLY A 56 -0.41 -9.10 13.28
CA GLY A 56 -1.04 -7.78 13.06
C GLY A 56 -0.42 -6.93 11.94
N PHE A 57 0.75 -7.31 11.43
CA PHE A 57 1.45 -6.59 10.39
C PHE A 57 2.16 -7.54 9.42
N LEU A 58 2.36 -7.08 8.20
CA LEU A 58 2.91 -7.81 7.07
C LEU A 58 4.06 -7.01 6.46
N LEU A 59 5.09 -7.70 5.97
CA LEU A 59 6.07 -7.09 5.08
C LEU A 59 5.53 -7.16 3.63
N ARG A 60 5.54 -6.04 2.91
CA ARG A 60 5.10 -6.01 1.51
C ARG A 60 6.11 -5.30 0.61
N GLU A 61 6.22 -5.77 -0.64
CA GLU A 61 6.84 -5.01 -1.73
C GLU A 61 5.75 -4.16 -2.43
N ILE A 62 6.02 -2.85 -2.55
CA ILE A 62 5.16 -1.87 -3.19
C ILE A 62 6.04 -0.98 -4.09
N ALA A 63 5.74 -0.92 -5.38
CA ALA A 63 6.51 -0.18 -6.39
C ALA A 63 8.04 -0.45 -6.35
N GLY A 64 8.47 -1.69 -6.05
CA GLY A 64 9.88 -2.05 -5.91
C GLY A 64 10.55 -1.59 -4.60
N GLN A 65 9.74 -1.23 -3.61
CA GLN A 65 10.15 -0.76 -2.29
C GLN A 65 9.49 -1.61 -1.21
N TYR A 66 10.07 -1.67 -0.02
CA TYR A 66 9.60 -2.54 1.05
C TYR A 66 9.08 -1.71 2.21
N GLN A 67 7.96 -2.11 2.81
CA GLN A 67 7.38 -1.46 3.98
C GLN A 67 6.61 -2.48 4.83
N PHE A 68 6.53 -2.24 6.14
CA PHE A 68 5.55 -2.89 6.97
C PHE A 68 4.18 -2.22 6.82
N ILE A 69 3.15 -3.03 6.65
CA ILE A 69 1.75 -2.62 6.61
C ILE A 69 0.96 -3.39 7.67
N THR A 70 -0.19 -2.87 8.09
CA THR A 70 -1.12 -3.63 8.94
C THR A 70 -1.75 -4.76 8.15
N SER A 71 -2.07 -5.88 8.80
CA SER A 71 -2.77 -6.99 8.17
C SER A 71 -4.22 -6.59 7.83
N ASP A 72 -4.67 -7.02 6.64
CA ASP A 72 -6.01 -6.73 6.11
C ASP A 72 -7.13 -7.27 7.02
N VAL A 73 -6.84 -8.33 7.80
CA VAL A 73 -7.76 -8.93 8.79
C VAL A 73 -8.24 -7.90 9.82
N TYR A 74 -7.43 -6.90 10.14
CA TYR A 74 -7.74 -5.89 11.15
C TYR A 74 -8.23 -4.56 10.55
N HIS A 75 -8.35 -4.45 9.23
CA HIS A 75 -8.63 -3.20 8.54
C HIS A 75 -9.87 -2.47 9.09
N GLU A 76 -11.02 -3.17 9.16
CA GLU A 76 -12.28 -2.60 9.63
C GLU A 76 -12.16 -2.06 11.07
N ARG A 77 -11.54 -2.85 11.97
CA ARG A 77 -11.39 -2.47 13.37
C ARG A 77 -10.44 -1.29 13.53
N LEU A 78 -9.34 -1.26 12.78
CA LEU A 78 -8.39 -0.15 12.80
C LEU A 78 -9.03 1.13 12.23
N GLY A 79 -9.87 1.04 11.20
CA GLY A 79 -10.61 2.18 10.66
C GLY A 79 -11.58 2.83 11.65
N VAL A 80 -12.17 2.06 12.57
CA VAL A 80 -13.01 2.62 13.65
C VAL A 80 -12.15 3.31 14.73
N ILE A 81 -11.01 2.72 15.09
CA ILE A 81 -10.08 3.25 16.12
C ILE A 81 -9.42 4.54 15.64
N PHE A 82 -8.97 4.55 14.40
CA PHE A 82 -8.39 5.71 13.75
C PHE A 82 -9.51 6.48 13.08
N LYS A 83 -10.07 7.48 13.77
CA LYS A 83 -10.94 8.47 13.12
C LYS A 83 -10.21 9.06 11.94
N GLU A 84 -10.52 8.58 10.75
CA GLU A 84 -9.96 9.14 9.54
C GLU A 84 -10.43 10.59 9.45
N LYS A 85 -9.53 11.55 9.75
CA LYS A 85 -9.74 12.93 9.33
C LYS A 85 -10.07 12.85 7.85
N LYS A 86 -11.20 13.43 7.43
CA LYS A 86 -11.70 13.42 6.04
C LYS A 86 -10.54 13.68 5.07
N LYS A 87 -9.94 12.62 4.55
CA LYS A 87 -8.87 12.66 3.56
C LYS A 87 -9.50 13.17 2.27
N GLU A 88 -8.76 13.96 1.50
CA GLU A 88 -9.24 14.42 0.19
C GLU A 88 -9.37 13.22 -0.76
N THR A 89 -10.54 12.61 -0.84
CA THR A 89 -10.79 11.49 -1.76
C THR A 89 -10.79 11.98 -3.22
N LEU A 90 -10.39 11.11 -4.14
CA LEU A 90 -10.59 11.38 -5.56
C LEU A 90 -12.08 11.34 -5.87
N SER A 91 -12.58 12.37 -6.58
CA SER A 91 -13.96 12.31 -7.09
C SER A 91 -14.15 11.11 -8.03
N ARG A 92 -15.38 10.62 -8.16
CA ARG A 92 -15.71 9.52 -9.08
C ARG A 92 -15.22 9.76 -10.50
N SER A 93 -15.34 10.99 -10.99
CA SER A 93 -14.84 11.39 -12.32
C SER A 93 -13.31 11.27 -12.44
N ASN A 94 -12.56 11.57 -11.38
CA ASN A 94 -11.11 11.36 -11.33
C ASN A 94 -10.77 9.87 -11.30
N LEU A 95 -11.48 9.07 -10.51
CA LEU A 95 -11.29 7.62 -10.45
C LEU A 95 -11.55 6.95 -11.80
N ASP A 96 -12.66 7.28 -12.47
CA ASP A 96 -12.99 6.74 -13.79
C ASP A 96 -11.88 7.09 -14.81
N THR A 97 -11.39 8.32 -14.79
CA THR A 97 -10.32 8.78 -15.67
C THR A 97 -9.00 8.07 -15.36
N LEU A 98 -8.67 7.91 -14.08
CA LEU A 98 -7.46 7.22 -13.62
C LEU A 98 -7.49 5.74 -14.02
N ALA A 99 -8.63 5.07 -13.86
CA ALA A 99 -8.80 3.67 -14.26
C ALA A 99 -8.55 3.51 -15.77
N ILE A 100 -9.12 4.37 -16.61
CA ILE A 100 -8.88 4.32 -18.07
C ILE A 100 -7.39 4.45 -18.38
N ILE A 101 -6.69 5.39 -17.74
CA ILE A 101 -5.25 5.57 -17.95
C ILE A 101 -4.47 4.35 -17.45
N ALA A 102 -4.77 3.84 -16.25
CA ALA A 102 -4.06 2.71 -15.66
C ALA A 102 -4.15 1.43 -16.52
N TYR A 103 -5.34 1.12 -17.05
CA TYR A 103 -5.57 -0.09 -17.84
C TYR A 103 -5.17 0.03 -19.32
N LYS A 104 -5.15 1.23 -19.89
CA LYS A 104 -4.96 1.41 -21.34
C LYS A 104 -3.75 2.25 -21.74
N GLN A 105 -2.95 2.73 -20.77
CA GLN A 105 -1.72 3.46 -21.08
C GLN A 105 -0.80 2.69 -22.05
N PRO A 106 -0.10 3.38 -22.95
CA PRO A 106 -0.04 4.84 -23.13
C PRO A 106 -1.24 5.40 -23.94
N LEU A 107 -1.90 6.47 -23.46
CA LEU A 107 -3.02 7.14 -24.16
C LEU A 107 -2.85 8.66 -24.25
N THR A 108 -3.44 9.26 -25.28
CA THR A 108 -3.58 10.72 -25.45
C THR A 108 -4.85 11.25 -24.77
N LEU A 109 -4.90 12.56 -24.52
CA LEU A 109 -6.10 13.19 -23.96
C LEU A 109 -7.35 12.95 -24.83
N ALA A 110 -7.20 12.96 -26.16
CA ALA A 110 -8.30 12.71 -27.09
C ALA A 110 -8.85 11.28 -26.98
N GLU A 111 -7.98 10.28 -26.85
CA GLU A 111 -8.39 8.88 -26.68
C GLU A 111 -9.07 8.66 -25.32
N ILE A 112 -8.62 9.35 -24.27
CA ILE A 112 -9.27 9.33 -22.95
C ILE A 112 -10.69 9.92 -23.05
N ASP A 113 -10.83 11.07 -23.72
CA ASP A 113 -12.12 11.74 -23.93
C ASP A 113 -13.08 10.87 -24.76
N GLU A 114 -12.56 10.17 -25.78
CA GLU A 114 -13.34 9.23 -26.61
C GLU A 114 -13.89 8.06 -25.78
N ILE A 115 -13.06 7.46 -24.91
CA ILE A 115 -13.49 6.35 -24.04
C ILE A 115 -14.51 6.84 -22.99
N ARG A 116 -14.33 8.04 -22.44
CA ARG A 116 -15.23 8.61 -21.42
C ARG A 116 -16.52 9.19 -22.00
N GLY A 117 -16.52 9.56 -23.28
CA GLY A 117 -17.61 10.30 -23.92
C GLY A 117 -17.74 11.76 -23.48
N VAL A 118 -16.84 12.25 -22.62
CA VAL A 118 -16.83 13.62 -22.08
C VAL A 118 -15.39 14.12 -21.88
N SER A 119 -15.20 15.43 -21.84
CA SER A 119 -13.89 16.06 -21.62
C SER A 119 -13.25 15.63 -20.30
N SER A 120 -11.97 15.27 -20.36
CA SER A 120 -11.15 14.73 -19.27
C SER A 120 -10.00 15.64 -18.86
N ARG A 121 -9.88 16.82 -19.49
CA ARG A 121 -8.75 17.75 -19.28
C ARG A 121 -8.56 18.13 -17.81
N ALA A 122 -9.64 18.47 -17.11
CA ALA A 122 -9.57 18.86 -15.70
C ALA A 122 -9.15 17.68 -14.80
N MET A 123 -9.65 16.48 -15.08
CA MET A 123 -9.34 15.27 -14.34
C MET A 123 -7.87 14.88 -14.53
N VAL A 124 -7.38 14.89 -15.78
CA VAL A 124 -5.96 14.63 -16.08
C VAL A 124 -5.06 15.66 -15.39
N ALA A 125 -5.41 16.95 -15.40
CA ALA A 125 -4.65 17.98 -14.68
C ALA A 125 -4.61 17.73 -13.16
N ASN A 126 -5.75 17.35 -12.57
CA ASN A 126 -5.85 17.01 -11.15
C ASN A 126 -4.98 15.78 -10.81
N LEU A 127 -5.09 14.70 -11.58
CA LEU A 127 -4.30 13.49 -11.40
C LEU A 127 -2.79 13.74 -11.53
N ILE A 128 -2.38 14.66 -12.40
CA ILE A 128 -0.98 15.10 -12.50
C ILE A 128 -0.57 15.89 -11.25
N SER A 129 -1.40 16.80 -10.75
CA SER A 129 -1.08 17.54 -9.51
C SER A 129 -0.95 16.65 -8.28
N LYS A 130 -1.71 15.55 -8.23
CA LYS A 130 -1.62 14.50 -7.20
C LYS A 130 -0.54 13.46 -7.50
N LYS A 131 0.28 13.67 -8.55
CA LYS A 131 1.36 12.80 -9.01
C LYS A 131 0.95 11.37 -9.38
N LEU A 132 -0.33 11.09 -9.61
CA LEU A 132 -0.81 9.74 -9.98
C LEU A 132 -0.64 9.46 -11.48
N VAL A 133 -0.61 10.51 -12.30
CA VAL A 133 -0.43 10.45 -13.77
C VAL A 133 0.68 11.40 -14.20
N LYS A 134 1.41 11.07 -15.26
CA LYS A 134 2.41 11.94 -15.88
C LYS A 134 2.41 11.84 -17.41
N PRO A 135 2.91 12.87 -18.11
CA PRO A 135 3.33 12.73 -19.50
C PRO A 135 4.47 11.71 -19.63
N ILE A 136 4.36 10.80 -20.60
CA ILE A 136 5.35 9.74 -20.86
C ILE A 136 5.96 9.81 -22.27
N GLY A 137 5.47 10.72 -23.12
CA GLY A 137 6.00 10.92 -24.47
C GLY A 137 5.02 11.67 -25.37
N GLN A 138 5.26 11.59 -26.68
CA GLN A 138 4.35 12.08 -27.72
C GLN A 138 4.03 10.95 -28.67
N LYS A 139 2.80 10.93 -29.19
CA LYS A 139 2.38 9.96 -30.21
C LYS A 139 2.90 10.40 -31.58
N GLU A 140 3.49 9.49 -32.35
CA GLU A 140 4.06 9.75 -33.69
C GLU A 140 2.95 9.83 -34.77
N VAL A 141 2.07 10.81 -34.62
CA VAL A 141 0.98 11.14 -35.54
C VAL A 141 0.94 12.66 -35.77
N PRO A 142 0.26 13.17 -36.81
CA PRO A 142 0.12 14.61 -37.02
C PRO A 142 -0.42 15.33 -35.77
N GLY A 143 0.23 16.43 -35.39
CA GLY A 143 -0.07 17.18 -34.16
C GLY A 143 0.66 16.69 -32.91
N ARG A 144 1.37 15.54 -32.97
CA ARG A 144 2.20 14.96 -31.90
C ARG A 144 1.60 15.10 -30.49
N PRO A 145 0.37 14.61 -30.27
CA PRO A 145 -0.29 14.75 -28.98
C PRO A 145 0.48 14.03 -27.87
N THR A 146 0.45 14.61 -26.67
CA THR A 146 1.08 14.04 -25.47
C THR A 146 0.44 12.72 -25.08
N LEU A 147 1.28 11.73 -24.75
CA LEU A 147 0.89 10.46 -24.14
C LEU A 147 0.99 10.56 -22.62
N TYR A 148 0.01 9.99 -21.93
CA TYR A 148 -0.09 9.92 -20.48
C TYR A 148 0.00 8.48 -19.98
N GLY A 149 0.53 8.33 -18.77
CA GLY A 149 0.62 7.07 -18.05
C GLY A 149 0.69 7.28 -16.54
N THR A 150 0.57 6.19 -15.78
CA THR A 150 0.65 6.22 -14.31
C THR A 150 2.10 6.38 -13.82
N THR A 151 2.23 6.70 -12.54
CA THR A 151 3.52 6.93 -11.87
C THR A 151 3.85 5.82 -10.87
N ASN A 152 5.03 5.90 -10.25
CA ASN A 152 5.32 5.06 -9.09
C ASN A 152 4.46 5.45 -7.88
N ASP A 153 4.12 6.73 -7.73
CA ASP A 153 3.23 7.19 -6.67
C ASP A 153 1.84 6.55 -6.80
N PHE A 154 1.37 6.32 -8.02
CA PHE A 154 0.17 5.49 -8.25
C PHE A 154 0.34 4.07 -7.72
N LEU A 155 1.45 3.39 -8.02
CA LEU A 155 1.67 2.03 -7.52
C LEU A 155 1.73 2.01 -5.98
N ILE A 156 2.41 2.99 -5.38
CA ILE A 156 2.50 3.15 -3.92
C ILE A 156 1.11 3.35 -3.31
N HIS A 157 0.36 4.29 -3.86
CA HIS A 157 -0.96 4.65 -3.37
C HIS A 157 -1.97 3.50 -3.44
N PHE A 158 -1.85 2.64 -4.46
CA PHE A 158 -2.72 1.49 -4.64
C PHE A 158 -2.12 0.19 -4.08
N GLY A 159 -0.98 0.26 -3.37
CA GLY A 159 -0.32 -0.90 -2.77
C GLY A 159 0.16 -1.95 -3.77
N LEU A 160 0.41 -1.56 -5.02
CA LEU A 160 0.79 -2.44 -6.12
C LEU A 160 2.32 -2.53 -6.25
N SER A 161 2.84 -3.71 -6.55
CA SER A 161 4.26 -3.90 -6.88
C SER A 161 4.55 -3.47 -8.32
N LYS A 162 3.67 -3.85 -9.24
CA LYS A 162 3.78 -3.56 -10.68
C LYS A 162 2.39 -3.36 -11.28
N LEU A 163 2.35 -2.70 -12.45
CA LEU A 163 1.09 -2.40 -13.13
C LEU A 163 0.29 -3.66 -13.51
N THR A 164 0.97 -4.78 -13.77
CA THR A 164 0.31 -6.05 -14.10
C THR A 164 -0.42 -6.69 -12.92
N ASP A 165 -0.23 -6.17 -11.70
CA ASP A 165 -0.96 -6.62 -10.50
C ASP A 165 -2.35 -5.98 -10.43
N LEU A 166 -2.69 -5.09 -11.37
CA LEU A 166 -4.03 -4.56 -11.48
C LEU A 166 -5.03 -5.70 -11.75
N PRO A 167 -6.16 -5.73 -11.02
CA PRO A 167 -7.20 -6.74 -11.22
C PRO A 167 -7.77 -6.66 -12.64
N SER A 168 -8.29 -7.77 -13.18
CA SER A 168 -8.89 -7.73 -14.51
C SER A 168 -10.08 -6.76 -14.53
N PRO A 169 -10.29 -5.97 -15.61
CA PRO A 169 -11.45 -5.08 -15.74
C PRO A 169 -12.82 -5.76 -15.54
N VAL A 170 -12.88 -7.10 -15.68
CA VAL A 170 -14.10 -7.91 -15.49
C VAL A 170 -14.38 -8.18 -14.00
N ASP A 171 -13.35 -8.20 -13.16
CA ASP A 171 -13.43 -8.55 -11.73
C ASP A 171 -13.69 -7.32 -10.83
N VAL A 172 -13.75 -6.12 -11.44
CA VAL A 172 -13.91 -4.81 -10.79
C VAL A 172 -15.25 -4.64 -10.08
N LYS A 173 -16.22 -5.55 -10.30
CA LYS A 173 -17.53 -5.51 -9.61
C LYS A 173 -17.46 -5.86 -8.12
N GLU A 174 -16.40 -6.54 -7.67
CA GLU A 174 -16.21 -6.91 -6.24
C GLU A 174 -15.22 -6.00 -5.52
N LEU A 175 -14.55 -5.10 -6.22
CA LEU A 175 -13.62 -4.16 -5.60
C LEU A 175 -14.39 -2.95 -5.09
N GLN A 176 -14.50 -2.86 -3.77
CA GLN A 176 -14.94 -1.65 -3.08
C GLN A 176 -13.84 -0.59 -3.24
N PHE A 177 -13.87 0.18 -4.33
CA PHE A 177 -12.97 1.33 -4.53
C PHE A 177 -13.29 2.51 -3.60
N ASP A 178 -14.28 2.36 -2.72
CA ASP A 178 -14.65 3.38 -1.73
C ASP A 178 -13.55 3.58 -0.67
N GLU A 179 -12.53 2.71 -0.60
CA GLU A 179 -11.46 2.72 0.41
C GLU A 179 -10.07 3.08 -0.14
N LEU A 180 -9.95 3.76 -1.28
CA LEU A 180 -8.65 4.30 -1.70
C LEU A 180 -8.32 5.57 -0.90
N ASN A 181 -7.85 5.33 0.32
CA ASN A 181 -7.51 6.33 1.28
C ASN A 181 -6.19 7.02 0.93
N ILE A 182 -6.31 8.31 0.57
CA ILE A 182 -5.17 9.19 0.36
C ILE A 182 -4.47 9.41 1.69
N VAL A 183 -3.35 8.73 1.91
CA VAL A 183 -2.45 9.03 3.03
C VAL A 183 -1.53 10.17 2.59
N LEU A 184 -1.88 11.39 3.01
CA LEU A 184 -0.92 12.48 3.16
C LEU A 184 -0.74 12.65 4.67
N GLU A 185 0.51 12.64 5.10
CA GLU A 185 0.98 12.64 6.48
C GLU A 185 0.13 13.54 7.40
N ASP A 186 -0.42 12.97 8.46
CA ASP A 186 -0.86 13.70 9.65
C ASP A 186 -0.92 12.74 10.86
N GLU A 187 -0.66 13.30 12.04
CA GLU A 187 -0.61 12.59 13.33
C GLU A 187 -1.84 11.69 13.57
N VAL A 188 -1.55 10.43 13.90
CA VAL A 188 -2.55 9.42 14.20
C VAL A 188 -2.97 9.56 15.67
N GLU A 189 -4.17 10.10 15.92
CA GLU A 189 -4.77 10.11 17.25
C GLU A 189 -5.35 8.73 17.58
N PHE A 190 -4.78 8.05 18.59
CA PHE A 190 -5.32 6.80 19.12
C PHE A 190 -6.52 7.10 20.02
N THR A 191 -7.73 7.11 19.46
CA THR A 191 -8.95 7.23 20.27
C THR A 191 -9.56 5.85 20.48
N ARG A 192 -9.78 5.45 21.75
CA ARG A 192 -10.61 4.28 22.05
C ARG A 192 -12.04 4.61 21.58
N PRO A 193 -12.62 3.87 20.62
CA PRO A 193 -14.03 4.04 20.26
C PRO A 193 -14.89 3.76 21.50
N ALA A 194 -15.88 4.61 21.76
CA ALA A 194 -16.74 4.47 22.94
C ALA A 194 -17.66 3.24 22.88
N ASP A 195 -17.78 2.65 21.70
CA ASP A 195 -18.64 1.55 21.26
C ASP A 195 -17.83 0.26 20.93
N LEU A 196 -16.57 0.21 21.35
CA LEU A 196 -15.71 -0.95 21.17
C LEU A 196 -16.13 -2.09 22.12
N GLU A 197 -17.16 -2.85 21.76
CA GLU A 197 -17.48 -4.13 22.41
C GLU A 197 -16.44 -5.18 21.98
N LEU A 198 -15.81 -5.83 22.97
CA LEU A 198 -14.92 -6.96 22.73
C LEU A 198 -15.78 -8.19 22.35
N PRO A 199 -15.31 -9.08 21.47
CA PRO A 199 -15.97 -10.36 21.27
C PRO A 199 -16.07 -11.11 22.62
N GLU A 200 -17.27 -11.53 23.01
CA GLU A 200 -17.53 -12.21 24.31
C GLU A 200 -16.63 -13.44 24.51
N GLU A 201 -16.22 -14.11 23.42
CA GLU A 201 -15.35 -15.30 23.45
C GLU A 201 -13.89 -15.03 23.90
N LEU A 202 -13.44 -13.77 23.94
CA LEU A 202 -12.08 -13.42 24.38
C LEU A 202 -12.02 -12.95 25.86
N GLU A 203 -13.16 -12.82 26.54
CA GLU A 203 -13.18 -12.32 27.92
C GLU A 203 -12.84 -13.38 28.98
N GLU A 204 -13.24 -14.65 28.80
CA GLU A 204 -13.04 -15.65 29.85
C GLU A 204 -11.61 -16.23 29.88
N ASP A 205 -11.02 -16.57 28.73
CA ASP A 205 -9.72 -17.25 28.68
C ASP A 205 -8.52 -16.31 28.99
N TYR A 206 -8.61 -15.03 28.60
CA TYR A 206 -7.51 -14.07 28.81
C TYR A 206 -7.46 -13.49 30.22
N ILE A 207 -8.60 -13.39 30.92
CA ILE A 207 -8.63 -12.87 32.30
C ILE A 207 -8.05 -13.91 33.27
N GLU A 208 -8.33 -15.21 33.07
CA GLU A 208 -7.76 -16.27 33.90
C GLU A 208 -6.25 -16.45 33.67
N GLU A 209 -5.75 -16.43 32.44
CA GLU A 209 -4.30 -16.53 32.17
C GLU A 209 -3.51 -15.31 32.65
N ALA A 210 -4.05 -14.10 32.49
CA ALA A 210 -3.39 -12.89 32.97
C ALA A 210 -3.32 -12.84 34.51
N ALA A 211 -4.39 -13.26 35.20
CA ALA A 211 -4.39 -13.34 36.66
C ALA A 211 -3.39 -14.40 37.19
N LEU A 212 -3.29 -15.56 36.52
CA LEU A 212 -2.36 -16.64 36.89
C LEU A 212 -0.88 -16.27 36.68
N ASN A 213 -0.57 -15.39 35.73
CA ASN A 213 0.80 -14.95 35.48
C ASN A 213 1.24 -13.82 36.43
N ILE A 214 0.31 -12.98 36.91
CA ILE A 214 0.60 -11.92 37.88
C ILE A 214 0.87 -12.49 39.29
N GLU A 215 0.23 -13.61 39.66
CA GLU A 215 0.50 -14.28 40.95
C GLU A 215 1.84 -15.04 40.94
N LYS A 216 2.31 -15.54 39.79
CA LYS A 216 3.58 -16.25 39.66
C LYS A 216 4.83 -15.36 39.60
N GLU A 217 4.68 -14.06 39.38
CA GLU A 217 5.80 -13.09 39.43
C GLU A 217 6.01 -12.48 40.83
N ASN A 218 5.13 -12.76 41.80
CA ASN A 218 5.19 -12.19 43.15
C ASN A 218 5.53 -13.22 44.27
N ASP A 219 5.93 -14.44 43.90
CA ASP A 219 6.41 -15.51 44.79
C ASP A 219 7.79 -16.02 44.31
#